data_AF-A0A132BS82-F1
#
_entry.id   AF-A0A132BS82-F1
#
_cell.length_a   1.000
_cell.length_b   1.000
_cell.length_c   1.000
_cell.angle_alpha   90.00
_cell.angle_beta   90.00
_cell.angle_gamma   90.00
#
_symmetry.space_group_name_H-M   'P 1'
#
loop_
_entity.id
_entity.type
_entity.pdbx_description
1 polymer ?
#
loop_
_entity_poly.entity_id
_entity_poly.type
_entity_poly.pdbx_seq_one_letter_code
_entity_poly.pdbx_strand_id
1 'polypeptide(L)' 'METYSLLRQFADSWMLLFLFVFFAGVVLWAFRPGASQYYEDTASIPFRNTEKPGAVQAGQPETRT' A
#
# COMPACT_ATOMS: atom_id res chain seq x y z
N MET A 1 -24.44 -36.31 -29.14
CA MET A 1 -23.91 -35.00 -29.58
C MET A 1 -24.24 -33.88 -28.59
N GLU A 2 -25.37 -33.93 -27.87
CA GLU A 2 -25.76 -32.97 -26.82
C GLU A 2 -24.70 -32.71 -25.73
N THR A 3 -24.16 -33.77 -25.11
CA THR A 3 -23.20 -33.65 -24.00
C THR A 3 -21.84 -33.07 -24.41
N TYR A 4 -21.37 -33.40 -25.62
CA TYR A 4 -20.12 -32.86 -26.16
C TYR A 4 -20.22 -31.35 -26.46
N SER A 5 -21.38 -30.92 -26.97
CA SER A 5 -21.65 -29.50 -27.23
C SER A 5 -21.60 -28.68 -25.93
N LEU A 6 -22.25 -29.16 -24.87
CA LEU A 6 -22.23 -28.50 -23.56
C LEU A 6 -20.81 -28.41 -22.98
N LEU A 7 -20.05 -29.51 -23.01
CA LEU A 7 -18.68 -29.54 -22.50
C LEU A 7 -17.75 -28.59 -23.28
N ARG A 8 -17.94 -28.50 -24.59
CA ARG A 8 -17.16 -27.61 -25.46
C ARG A 8 -17.45 -26.13 -25.19
N GLN A 9 -18.72 -25.73 -25.08
CA GLN A 9 -19.07 -24.34 -24.77
C GLN A 9 -18.54 -23.90 -23.40
N PHE A 10 -18.53 -24.81 -22.43
CA PHE A 10 -17.90 -24.58 -21.14
C PHE A 10 -16.39 -24.40 -21.29
N ALA A 11 -15.70 -25.32 -21.98
CA ALA A 11 -14.26 -25.28 -22.22
C ALA A 11 -13.82 -23.98 -22.93
N ASP A 12 -14.54 -23.55 -23.96
CA ASP A 12 -14.22 -22.34 -24.73
C ASP A 12 -14.31 -21.05 -23.88
N SER A 13 -15.10 -21.06 -22.79
CA SER A 13 -15.31 -19.88 -21.94
C SER A 13 -14.27 -19.68 -20.83
N TRP A 14 -13.40 -20.67 -20.58
CA TRP A 14 -12.44 -20.65 -19.44
C TRP A 14 -11.37 -19.56 -19.55
N MET A 15 -10.83 -19.31 -20.73
CA MET A 15 -9.78 -18.32 -20.91
C MET A 15 -10.31 -16.89 -20.63
N LEU A 16 -11.54 -16.60 -21.08
CA LEU A 16 -12.21 -15.33 -20.80
C LEU A 16 -12.48 -15.17 -19.30
N LEU A 17 -12.95 -16.23 -18.64
CA LEU A 17 -13.19 -16.25 -17.19
C LEU A 17 -11.89 -16.03 -16.39
N PHE A 18 -10.79 -16.66 -16.80
CA PHE A 18 -9.48 -16.47 -16.21
C PHE A 18 -9.01 -15.01 -16.29
N LEU A 19 -9.08 -14.41 -17.49
CA LEU A 19 -8.71 -13.00 -17.69
C LEU A 19 -9.57 -12.05 -16.87
N PHE A 20 -10.88 -12.32 -16.79
CA PHE A 20 -11.80 -11.53 -15.99
C PHE A 20 -11.46 -11.58 -14.49
N VAL A 21 -11.24 -12.78 -13.94
CA VAL A 21 -10.86 -12.95 -12.54
C VAL A 21 -9.49 -12.35 -12.26
N PHE A 22 -8.51 -12.53 -13.16
CA PHE A 22 -7.19 -11.92 -13.06
C PHE A 22 -7.29 -10.39 -13.02
N PHE A 23 -8.03 -9.80 -13.95
CA PHE A 23 -8.24 -8.35 -14.00
C PHE A 23 -8.91 -7.84 -12.72
N ALA A 24 -9.99 -8.47 -12.28
CA ALA A 24 -10.64 -8.13 -11.01
C ALA A 24 -9.68 -8.25 -9.82
N GLY A 25 -8.83 -9.28 -9.80
CA GLY A 25 -7.78 -9.46 -8.80
C GLY A 25 -6.77 -8.31 -8.78
N VAL A 26 -6.32 -7.85 -9.95
CA VAL A 26 -5.42 -6.68 -10.07
C VAL A 26 -6.11 -5.40 -9.60
N VAL A 27 -7.37 -5.19 -9.97
CA VAL A 27 -8.15 -4.03 -9.52
C VAL A 27 -8.28 -4.02 -7.99
N LEU A 28 -8.67 -5.14 -7.39
CA LEU A 28 -8.76 -5.28 -5.93
C LEU A 28 -7.39 -5.09 -5.25
N TRP A 29 -6.32 -5.59 -5.86
CA TRP A 29 -4.95 -5.40 -5.37
C TRP A 29 -4.49 -3.95 -5.45
N ALA A 30 -4.84 -3.22 -6.51
CA ALA A 30 -4.52 -1.80 -6.66
C ALA A 30 -5.21 -0.94 -5.58
N PHE A 31 -6.43 -1.31 -5.17
CA PHE A 31 -7.13 -0.66 -4.07
C PHE A 31 -6.70 -1.16 -2.67
N ARG A 32 -5.79 -2.14 -2.56
CA ARG A 32 -5.30 -2.62 -1.27
C ARG A 32 -4.52 -1.50 -0.57
N PRO A 33 -4.97 -1.01 0.60
CA PRO A 33 -4.39 0.15 1.30
C PRO A 33 -3.01 -0.11 1.94
N GLY A 34 -2.28 -1.13 1.50
CA GLY A 34 -0.99 -1.55 2.05
C GLY A 34 0.21 -0.71 1.59
N ALA A 35 0.05 0.14 0.56
CA ALA A 35 1.14 0.99 0.08
C ALA A 35 1.35 2.24 0.95
N SER A 36 0.38 2.63 1.78
CA SER A 36 0.42 3.88 2.56
C SER A 36 1.40 3.85 3.75
N GLN A 37 1.75 2.66 4.24
CA GLN A 37 2.47 2.48 5.52
C GLN A 37 3.91 3.01 5.45
N TYR A 38 4.54 2.91 4.28
CA TYR A 38 5.90 3.42 4.07
C TYR A 38 5.96 4.92 3.82
N TYR A 39 4.84 5.55 3.42
CA TYR A 39 4.80 6.99 3.14
C TYR A 39 4.61 7.82 4.41
N GLU A 40 3.96 7.29 5.46
CA GLU A 40 3.82 7.99 6.74
C GLU A 40 5.18 8.21 7.43
N ASP A 41 6.07 7.22 7.37
CA ASP A 41 7.38 7.29 8.03
C ASP A 41 8.28 8.35 7.38
N THR A 42 8.26 8.46 6.05
CA THR A 42 9.03 9.47 5.29
C THR A 42 8.41 10.87 5.39
N ALA A 43 7.08 10.98 5.37
CA ALA A 43 6.38 12.27 5.50
C ALA A 43 6.61 12.91 6.88
N SER A 44 6.96 12.12 7.90
CA SER A 44 7.30 12.63 9.23
C SER A 44 8.71 13.27 9.31
N ILE A 45 9.60 13.05 8.35
CA ILE A 45 11.00 13.53 8.38
C ILE A 45 11.11 15.07 8.42
N PRO A 46 10.35 15.86 7.63
CA PRO A 46 10.39 17.32 7.70
C PRO A 46 9.81 17.85 9.03
N PHE A 47 8.77 17.19 9.57
CA PHE A 47 8.10 17.62 10.81
C PHE A 47 8.84 17.20 12.09
N ARG A 48 9.67 16.15 12.03
CA ARG A 48 10.56 15.73 13.13
C ARG A 48 11.58 16.80 13.54
N ASN A 49 11.89 17.74 12.65
CA ASN A 49 12.79 18.87 12.93
C ASN A 49 12.04 20.20 13.18
N THR A 50 10.71 20.15 13.36
CA THR A 50 9.89 21.33 13.68
C THR A 50 9.77 21.56 15.21
N GLU A 51 10.45 20.76 16.03
CA GLU A 51 10.91 21.28 17.31
C GLU A 51 12.00 22.30 17.01
N LYS A 52 11.69 23.57 17.25
CA LYS A 52 12.61 24.71 17.09
C LYS A 52 14.06 24.29 17.47
N PRO A 53 15.06 24.47 16.59
CA PRO A 53 16.45 24.47 17.04
C PRO A 53 16.63 25.70 17.92
N GLY A 54 16.40 25.55 19.22
CA GLY A 54 16.31 26.68 20.16
C GLY A 54 15.27 26.55 21.28
N ALA A 55 14.67 25.38 21.53
CA ALA A 55 14.18 25.08 22.88
C ALA A 55 15.41 25.00 23.79
N VAL A 56 15.74 26.16 24.34
CA VAL A 56 16.88 26.44 25.19
C VAL A 56 17.03 25.31 26.21
N GLN A 57 18.20 24.68 26.26
CA GLN A 57 18.74 24.22 27.55
C GLN A 57 19.05 25.47 28.39
N ALA A 58 18.00 26.21 28.77
CA ALA A 58 18.04 27.28 29.75
C ALA A 58 17.94 26.59 31.10
N GLY A 59 19.05 26.02 31.55
CA GLY A 59 19.06 25.28 32.80
C GLY A 59 20.34 24.56 33.13
N GLN A 60 21.47 24.91 32.52
CA GLN A 60 22.77 24.46 33.04
C GLN A 60 23.40 25.64 33.78
N PRO A 61 23.26 25.71 35.13
CA PRO A 61 23.95 26.71 35.90
C PRO A 61 25.44 26.46 35.75
N GLU A 62 26.12 27.50 35.33
CA GLU A 62 27.55 27.61 35.21
C GLU A 62 28.17 27.35 36.58
N THR A 63 28.56 26.10 36.86
CA THR A 63 29.45 25.79 37.98
C THR A 63 30.84 26.25 37.60
N ARG A 64 31.08 27.54 37.82
CA ARG A 64 32.39 28.11 38.11
C ARG A 64 32.84 27.56 39.46
N THR A 65 33.77 26.61 39.44
CA THR A 65 34.77 26.35 40.50
C THR A 65 35.97 25.66 39.88
#